data_AF-A0A2W6XRA5-F1
#
_entry.id   AF-A0A2W6XRA5-F1
#
_cell.length_a   1.000
_cell.length_b   1.000
_cell.length_c   1.000
_cell.angle_alpha   90.00
_cell.angle_beta   90.00
_cell.angle_gamma   90.00
#
_symmetry.space_group_name_H-M   'P 1'
#
loop_
_entity.id
_entity.type
_entity.pdbx_description
1 polymer ?
#
loop_
_entity_poly.entity_id
_entity_poly.type
_entity_poly.pdbx_seq_one_letter_code
_entity_poly.pdbx_strand_id
1 'polypeptide(L)'
;MKKLFYPWVMILFITTSACSQSTNDTDETAPIQPKLGANFQGPIQKPASGYGADGNYEVAEIDFNNPQYAGTQVSIFYPQGITSPRPTIFFSHPFGGEDKDYNIEL
;
A
#
# COMPACT_ATOMS: atom_id res chain seq x y z
N MET A 1 26.43 -35.87 43.85
CA MET A 1 25.26 -35.79 42.93
C MET A 1 25.10 -34.34 42.45
N LYS A 2 25.79 -33.93 41.39
CA LYS A 2 25.69 -32.57 40.78
C LYS A 2 26.12 -32.63 39.31
N LYS A 3 25.27 -33.14 38.41
CA LYS A 3 25.50 -33.09 36.95
C LYS A 3 24.20 -33.03 36.12
N LEU A 4 23.18 -32.26 36.57
CA LEU A 4 21.91 -32.13 35.85
C LEU A 4 21.41 -30.69 35.64
N PHE A 5 22.23 -29.67 35.96
CA PHE A 5 21.82 -28.26 35.80
C PHE A 5 22.24 -27.60 34.47
N TYR A 6 23.03 -28.29 33.64
CA TYR A 6 23.54 -27.70 32.39
C TYR A 6 22.61 -27.76 31.16
N PRO A 7 21.68 -28.73 30.99
CA PRO A 7 20.86 -28.78 29.77
C PRO A 7 19.69 -27.78 29.80
N TRP A 8 19.28 -27.32 31.00
CA TRP A 8 18.16 -26.37 31.12
C TRP A 8 18.57 -24.92 30.79
N VAL A 9 19.84 -24.56 31.01
CA VAL A 9 20.36 -23.23 30.69
C VAL A 9 20.48 -23.02 29.18
N MET A 10 20.78 -24.08 28.41
CA MET A 10 20.91 -23.99 26.95
C MET A 10 19.57 -23.83 26.22
N ILE A 11 18.47 -24.37 26.76
CA ILE A 11 17.12 -24.21 26.17
C ILE A 11 16.58 -22.79 26.36
N LEU A 12 17.05 -22.05 27.37
CA LEU A 12 16.63 -20.67 27.63
C LEU A 12 17.24 -19.64 26.65
N PHE A 13 18.33 -19.98 25.96
CA PHE A 13 19.01 -19.07 25.02
C PHE A 13 18.45 -19.11 23.59
N ILE A 14 17.63 -20.10 23.23
CA ILE A 14 17.12 -20.27 21.86
C ILE A 14 15.77 -19.53 21.67
N THR A 15 15.05 -19.20 22.75
CA THR A 15 13.71 -18.60 22.67
C THR A 15 13.69 -17.07 22.63
N THR A 16 14.83 -16.38 22.73
CA THR A 16 14.90 -14.91 22.74
C THR A 16 15.24 -14.28 21.39
N SER A 17 15.41 -15.09 20.33
CA SER A 17 15.63 -14.60 18.97
C SER A 17 14.34 -14.57 18.14
N ALA A 18 13.21 -14.25 18.77
CA ALA A 18 12.02 -13.84 18.04
C ALA A 18 12.17 -12.35 17.71
N CYS A 19 12.34 -12.02 16.43
CA CYS A 19 12.25 -10.63 15.97
C CYS A 19 10.85 -10.11 16.31
N SER A 20 10.70 -9.23 17.30
CA SER A 20 9.50 -8.43 17.41
C SER A 20 9.56 -7.34 16.35
N GLN A 21 8.56 -7.30 15.47
CA GLN A 21 8.31 -6.11 14.67
C GLN A 21 7.90 -5.00 15.64
N SER A 22 8.72 -3.97 15.76
CA SER A 22 8.38 -2.78 16.54
C SER A 22 7.26 -2.04 15.80
N THR A 23 6.04 -2.14 16.30
CA THR A 23 4.98 -1.17 15.98
C THR A 23 5.40 0.13 16.64
N ASN A 24 5.93 1.07 15.86
CA ASN A 24 6.02 2.46 16.28
C ASN A 24 4.62 3.04 16.15
N ASP A 25 3.80 2.84 17.18
CA ASP A 25 2.59 3.62 17.39
C ASP A 25 3.02 5.02 17.89
N THR A 26 3.56 5.81 16.97
CA THR A 26 3.55 7.26 17.13
C THR A 26 2.28 7.73 16.45
N ASP A 27 1.26 7.99 17.28
CA ASP A 27 0.19 8.94 16.96
C ASP A 27 0.85 10.30 16.63
N GLU A 28 1.31 10.45 15.40
CA GLU A 28 1.50 11.74 14.79
C GLU A 28 0.44 11.84 13.71
N THR A 29 -0.49 12.76 13.91
CA THR A 29 -1.41 13.25 12.89
C THR A 29 -0.58 13.91 11.79
N ALA A 30 0.13 13.10 11.00
CA ALA A 30 0.77 13.54 9.79
C ALA A 30 -0.36 13.78 8.78
N PRO A 31 -0.48 14.98 8.18
CA PRO A 31 -1.36 15.13 7.05
C PRO A 31 -0.92 14.09 6.02
N ILE A 32 -1.88 13.34 5.45
CA ILE A 32 -1.67 12.46 4.30
C ILE A 32 -1.13 13.37 3.19
N GLN A 33 0.19 13.51 3.14
CA GLN A 33 0.85 14.14 2.01
C GLN A 33 0.69 13.13 0.88
N PRO A 34 0.10 13.51 -0.26
CA PRO A 34 0.17 12.67 -1.43
C PRO A 34 1.66 12.48 -1.68
N LYS A 35 2.11 11.23 -1.71
CA LYS A 35 3.46 10.85 -2.10
C LYS A 35 3.61 11.03 -3.62
N LEU A 36 3.17 12.19 -4.13
CA LEU A 36 3.33 12.60 -5.50
C LEU A 36 4.80 12.98 -5.69
N GLY A 37 5.64 11.99 -6.00
CA GLY A 37 7.05 12.25 -6.23
C GLY A 37 8.00 11.15 -5.80
N ALA A 38 7.64 9.88 -5.95
CA ALA A 38 8.67 8.88 -6.15
C ALA A 38 9.40 9.23 -7.47
N ASN A 39 10.44 10.07 -7.38
CA ASN A 39 11.42 10.22 -8.44
C ASN A 39 11.98 8.82 -8.69
N PHE A 40 11.43 8.12 -9.68
CA PHE A 40 11.93 6.82 -10.10
C PHE A 40 13.41 6.99 -10.48
N GLN A 41 14.30 6.68 -9.55
CA GLN A 41 15.75 6.75 -9.73
C GLN A 41 16.20 5.46 -10.44
N GLY A 42 15.69 5.28 -11.66
CA GLY A 42 16.09 4.22 -12.56
C GLY A 42 17.01 4.76 -13.66
N PRO A 43 17.75 3.87 -14.35
CA PRO A 43 18.53 4.27 -15.53
C PRO A 43 17.64 4.76 -16.68
N ILE A 44 16.35 4.44 -16.65
CA ILE A 44 15.34 4.88 -17.62
C ILE A 44 14.50 5.97 -16.95
N GLN A 45 14.50 7.16 -17.55
CA GLN A 45 13.67 8.27 -17.09
C GLN A 45 12.21 8.06 -17.47
N LYS A 46 11.30 8.63 -16.69
CA LYS A 46 9.87 8.67 -17.00
C LYS A 46 9.64 9.33 -18.37
N PRO A 47 8.75 8.80 -19.24
CA PRO A 47 8.39 9.46 -20.48
C PRO A 47 7.84 10.87 -20.25
N ALA A 48 8.27 11.83 -21.07
CA ALA A 48 7.76 13.20 -21.02
C ALA A 48 6.41 13.37 -21.76
N SER A 49 6.05 12.44 -22.64
CA SER A 49 4.79 12.44 -23.38
C SER A 49 4.37 11.02 -23.78
N GLY A 50 3.10 10.85 -24.13
CA GLY A 50 2.54 9.57 -24.56
C GLY A 50 2.24 8.61 -23.40
N TYR A 51 2.29 7.31 -23.69
CA TYR A 51 2.00 6.26 -22.72
C TYR A 51 3.04 6.24 -21.60
N GLY A 52 2.60 6.31 -20.35
CA GLY A 52 3.46 6.31 -19.16
C GLY A 52 3.97 7.69 -18.70
N ALA A 53 3.62 8.77 -19.42
CA ALA A 53 3.87 10.14 -18.96
C ALA A 53 2.81 10.60 -17.94
N ASP A 54 3.13 11.63 -17.17
CA ASP A 54 2.16 12.26 -16.26
C ASP A 54 1.01 12.91 -17.03
N GLY A 55 -0.20 12.75 -16.49
CA GLY A 55 -1.40 13.40 -17.01
C GLY A 55 -1.48 14.87 -16.63
N ASN A 56 -2.31 15.62 -17.34
CA ASN A 56 -2.54 17.05 -17.06
C ASN A 56 -3.48 17.34 -15.89
N TYR A 57 -4.01 16.29 -15.24
CA TYR A 57 -4.99 16.41 -14.17
C TYR A 57 -4.46 15.74 -12.92
N GLU A 58 -4.70 16.37 -11.78
CA GLU A 58 -4.62 15.70 -10.49
C GLU A 58 -5.66 14.57 -10.43
N VAL A 59 -5.29 13.46 -9.79
CA VAL A 59 -6.18 12.30 -9.61
C VAL A 59 -6.89 12.44 -8.28
N ALA A 60 -8.22 12.55 -8.32
CA ALA A 60 -9.07 12.48 -7.15
C ALA A 60 -9.61 11.06 -6.97
N GLU A 61 -9.94 10.72 -5.72
CA GLU A 61 -10.45 9.41 -5.32
C GLU A 61 -11.77 9.57 -4.56
N ILE A 62 -12.71 8.66 -4.81
CA ILE A 62 -13.89 8.47 -3.96
C ILE A 62 -14.12 6.97 -3.73
N ASP A 63 -14.58 6.65 -2.53
CA ASP A 63 -14.93 5.29 -2.15
C ASP A 63 -16.43 5.16 -1.87
N PHE A 64 -17.00 4.01 -2.21
CA PHE A 64 -18.35 3.64 -1.78
C PHE A 64 -18.47 2.14 -1.51
N ASN A 65 -19.43 1.79 -0.65
CA ASN A 65 -19.71 0.40 -0.32
C ASN A 65 -20.21 -0.37 -1.55
N ASN A 66 -19.66 -1.56 -1.78
CA ASN A 66 -20.13 -2.42 -2.84
C ASN A 66 -21.55 -2.94 -2.54
N PRO A 67 -22.54 -2.66 -3.40
CA PRO A 67 -23.93 -3.07 -3.15
C PRO A 67 -24.13 -4.59 -3.25
N GLN A 68 -23.21 -5.30 -3.91
CA GLN A 68 -23.32 -6.74 -4.16
C GLN A 68 -22.56 -7.58 -3.12
N TYR A 69 -21.41 -7.11 -2.64
CA TYR A 69 -20.51 -7.86 -1.76
C TYR A 69 -20.29 -7.11 -0.45
N ALA A 70 -21.03 -7.51 0.58
CA ALA A 70 -20.97 -6.89 1.90
C ALA A 70 -19.56 -6.92 2.49
N GLY A 71 -19.14 -5.80 3.07
CA GLY A 71 -17.80 -5.65 3.63
C GLY A 71 -16.71 -5.28 2.61
N THR A 72 -17.04 -5.13 1.33
CA THR A 72 -16.10 -4.68 0.29
C THR A 72 -16.42 -3.24 -0.16
N GLN A 73 -15.41 -2.55 -0.68
CA GLN A 73 -15.52 -1.19 -1.20
C GLN A 73 -15.16 -1.14 -2.69
N VAL A 74 -15.69 -0.13 -3.37
CA VAL A 74 -15.32 0.23 -4.74
C VAL A 74 -14.71 1.61 -4.71
N SER A 75 -13.49 1.74 -5.22
CA SER A 75 -12.77 3.00 -5.36
C SER A 75 -12.84 3.49 -6.81
N ILE A 76 -13.12 4.79 -6.98
CA ILE A 76 -13.11 5.45 -8.29
C ILE A 76 -12.01 6.51 -8.29
N PHE A 77 -11.07 6.34 -9.21
CA PHE A 77 -10.04 7.33 -9.53
C PHE A 77 -10.46 8.15 -10.75
N TYR A 78 -10.45 9.46 -10.66
CA TYR A 78 -10.93 10.34 -11.72
C TYR A 78 -10.13 11.66 -11.79
N PRO A 79 -10.05 12.30 -12.96
CA PRO A 79 -9.37 13.58 -13.10
C PRO A 79 -10.14 14.69 -12.36
N GLN A 80 -9.49 15.34 -11.41
CA GLN A 80 -10.08 16.40 -10.61
C GLN A 80 -10.46 17.61 -11.48
N GLY A 81 -11.62 18.20 -11.20
CA GLY A 81 -12.10 19.42 -11.87
C GLY A 81 -12.77 19.21 -13.25
N ILE A 82 -12.89 17.96 -13.73
CA ILE A 82 -13.61 17.68 -14.98
C ILE A 82 -15.12 17.60 -14.73
N THR A 83 -15.91 18.27 -15.58
CA THR A 83 -17.38 18.24 -15.58
C THR A 83 -17.98 17.53 -16.80
N SER A 84 -17.16 17.24 -17.82
CA SER A 84 -17.57 16.51 -19.02
C SER A 84 -17.40 15.00 -18.85
N PRO A 85 -18.24 14.15 -19.47
CA PRO A 85 -18.05 12.71 -19.47
C PRO A 85 -16.67 12.27 -20.00
N ARG A 86 -16.13 11.21 -19.41
CA ARG A 86 -14.87 10.57 -19.83
C ARG A 86 -15.09 9.06 -20.02
N PRO A 87 -14.32 8.40 -20.89
CA PRO A 87 -14.29 6.94 -20.93
C PRO A 87 -13.96 6.37 -19.54
N THR A 88 -14.66 5.31 -19.16
CA THR A 88 -14.49 4.64 -17.87
C THR A 88 -13.86 3.27 -18.07
N ILE A 89 -12.83 2.97 -17.28
CA ILE A 89 -12.19 1.65 -17.24
C ILE A 89 -12.64 0.96 -15.97
N PHE A 90 -13.12 -0.28 -16.09
CA PHE A 90 -13.38 -1.13 -14.94
C PHE A 90 -12.15 -2.00 -14.71
N PHE A 91 -11.62 -1.95 -13.49
CA PHE A 91 -10.49 -2.77 -13.07
C PHE A 91 -10.98 -3.78 -12.03
N SER A 92 -10.56 -5.04 -12.18
CA SER A 92 -10.74 -6.08 -11.19
C SER A 92 -9.37 -6.60 -10.82
N HIS A 93 -9.07 -6.60 -9.53
CA HIS A 93 -7.85 -7.18 -9.02
C HIS A 93 -7.85 -8.72 -9.19
N PRO A 94 -6.66 -9.35 -9.23
CA PRO A 94 -6.54 -10.80 -9.13
C PRO A 94 -6.96 -11.29 -7.73
N PHE A 95 -7.04 -12.61 -7.56
CA PHE A 95 -7.31 -13.22 -6.26
C PHE A 95 -6.31 -12.75 -5.19
N GLY A 96 -6.82 -12.31 -4.03
CA GLY A 96 -6.01 -11.79 -2.91
C GLY A 96 -5.57 -10.33 -3.04
N GLY A 97 -5.88 -9.64 -4.15
CA GLY A 97 -5.56 -8.23 -4.37
C GLY A 97 -6.65 -7.25 -3.91
N GLU A 98 -7.37 -7.58 -2.84
CA GLU A 98 -8.57 -6.84 -2.39
C GLU A 98 -8.27 -5.40 -1.95
N ASP A 99 -7.04 -5.15 -1.49
CA ASP A 99 -6.59 -3.81 -1.17
C ASP A 99 -6.12 -3.09 -2.44
N LYS A 100 -6.71 -1.92 -2.70
CA LYS A 100 -6.36 -1.05 -3.82
C LYS A 100 -4.90 -0.61 -3.75
N ASP A 101 -4.33 -0.48 -2.56
CA ASP A 101 -2.97 0.03 -2.34
C ASP A 101 -1.90 -0.89 -2.95
N TYR A 102 -2.22 -2.17 -3.19
CA TYR A 102 -1.36 -3.08 -3.97
C TYR A 102 -1.34 -2.80 -5.47
N ASN A 103 -2.28 -2.00 -5.97
CA ASN A 103 -2.49 -1.74 -7.39
C ASN A 103 -2.25 -0.26 -7.77
N ILE A 104 -2.14 0.62 -6.77
CA ILE A 104 -1.89 2.05 -6.93
C ILE A 104 -0.49 2.41 -6.44
N GLU A 105 0.54 1.79 -7.02
CA GLU A 105 1.88 2.37 -6.88
C GLU A 105 1.91 3.73 -7.61
N LEU A 106 1.75 4.81 -6.83
CA LEU A 106 1.94 6.22 -7.23
C LEU A 106 3.30 6.74 -6.74
#